data_AF-A0A3E0WEY9-F1
#
_entry.id   AF-A0A3E0WEY9-F1
#
_cell.length_a   1.000
_cell.length_b   1.000
_cell.length_c   1.000
_cell.angle_alpha   90.00
_cell.angle_beta   90.00
_cell.angle_gamma   90.00
#
_symmetry.space_group_name_H-M   'P 1'
#
loop_
_entity.id
_entity.type
_entity.pdbx_description
1 polymer ?
#
loop_
_entity_poly.entity_id
_entity_poly.type
_entity_poly.pdbx_seq_one_letter_code
_entity_poly.pdbx_strand_id
1 'polypeptide(L)'
;SGKGTTDILYANVAQSKDAAKTAGTVKINGHPVCTKASVFSKSTGDEAGRKGGVLSGTTQGQAEFLTASPNVLIEGEPAVRAHDLMVSNNQNTQPAPLMQPSGTPPQALLADEPEDADPNDPPNAYAVEVAGGELPLVKGQLAGLEPEE
;
A
#
# COMPACT_ATOMS: atom_id res chain seq x y z
N SER A 1 -36.26 -2.06 -33.02
CA SER A 1 -35.12 -1.20 -33.37
C SER A 1 -34.79 -0.33 -32.18
N GLY A 2 -33.89 -0.77 -31.30
CA GLY A 2 -33.50 0.00 -30.12
C GLY A 2 -32.49 1.06 -30.55
N LYS A 3 -32.77 2.34 -30.31
CA LYS A 3 -31.84 3.46 -30.57
C LYS A 3 -30.46 3.09 -30.03
N GLY A 4 -29.44 3.16 -30.89
CA GLY A 4 -28.05 2.98 -30.49
C GLY A 4 -27.74 3.89 -29.32
N THR A 5 -27.19 3.33 -28.25
CA THR A 5 -26.68 4.13 -27.15
C THR A 5 -25.26 4.52 -27.47
N THR A 6 -24.98 5.81 -27.36
CA THR A 6 -23.61 6.32 -27.40
C THR A 6 -22.94 6.01 -26.09
N ASP A 7 -21.76 5.40 -26.14
CA ASP A 7 -20.94 5.17 -24.95
C ASP A 7 -20.35 6.51 -24.50
N ILE A 8 -20.76 6.96 -23.32
CA ILE A 8 -20.26 8.20 -22.71
C ILE A 8 -19.38 7.80 -21.53
N LEU A 9 -18.19 8.39 -21.48
CA LEU A 9 -17.31 8.25 -20.33
C LEU A 9 -17.79 9.14 -19.19
N TYR A 10 -18.11 8.52 -18.05
CA TYR A 10 -18.41 9.23 -16.82
C TYR A 10 -17.18 9.21 -15.90
N ALA A 11 -16.97 10.31 -15.18
CA ALA A 11 -16.01 10.32 -14.08
C ALA A 11 -16.52 9.40 -12.96
N ASN A 12 -15.63 8.65 -12.35
CA ASN A 12 -15.94 7.82 -11.20
C ASN A 12 -14.84 7.97 -10.15
N VAL A 13 -15.24 8.17 -8.90
CA VAL A 13 -14.36 8.42 -7.77
C VAL A 13 -14.67 7.42 -6.67
N ALA A 14 -13.62 6.84 -6.12
CA ALA A 14 -13.68 6.02 -4.91
C ALA A 14 -12.87 6.71 -3.78
N GLN A 15 -13.26 6.47 -2.53
CA GLN A 15 -12.71 7.18 -1.38
C GLN A 15 -12.14 6.20 -0.35
N SER A 16 -11.04 6.59 0.30
CA SER A 16 -10.38 5.77 1.35
C SER A 16 -11.27 5.48 2.56
N LYS A 17 -12.34 6.24 2.79
CA LYS A 17 -13.34 5.95 3.82
C LYS A 17 -14.06 4.61 3.60
N ASP A 18 -14.14 4.19 2.34
CA ASP A 18 -14.78 2.95 1.90
C ASP A 18 -13.75 1.82 1.74
N ALA A 19 -12.54 1.97 2.33
CA ALA A 19 -11.51 0.95 2.29
C ALA A 19 -11.96 -0.32 3.01
N ALA A 20 -11.79 -1.46 2.33
CA ALA A 20 -12.13 -2.78 2.81
C ALA A 20 -11.01 -3.77 2.45
N LYS A 21 -10.99 -4.91 3.15
CA LYS A 21 -9.92 -5.92 3.04
C LYS A 21 -8.53 -5.30 3.26
N THR A 22 -8.46 -4.38 4.22
CA THR A 22 -7.21 -3.74 4.65
C THR A 22 -6.41 -4.67 5.56
N ALA A 23 -5.15 -4.31 5.82
CA ALA A 23 -4.27 -5.05 6.72
C ALA A 23 -4.89 -5.20 8.12
N GLY A 24 -4.70 -6.36 8.74
CA GLY A 24 -5.25 -6.68 10.06
C GLY A 24 -4.42 -6.13 11.22
N THR A 25 -3.10 -6.17 11.07
CA THR A 25 -2.12 -5.91 12.15
C THR A 25 -1.36 -4.60 11.96
N VAL A 26 -1.20 -4.13 10.73
CA VAL A 26 -0.41 -2.94 10.41
C VAL A 26 -1.30 -1.70 10.28
N LYS A 27 -0.93 -0.64 11.00
CA LYS A 27 -1.59 0.67 10.94
C LYS A 27 -0.58 1.76 10.64
N ILE A 28 -0.96 2.70 9.76
CA ILE A 28 -0.20 3.93 9.48
C ILE A 28 -1.09 5.11 9.88
N ASN A 29 -0.54 6.02 10.69
CA ASN A 29 -1.29 7.15 11.26
C ASN A 29 -2.59 6.72 11.98
N GLY A 30 -2.57 5.55 12.64
CA GLY A 30 -3.72 5.01 13.35
C GLY A 30 -4.78 4.33 12.47
N HIS A 31 -4.61 4.31 11.15
CA HIS A 31 -5.55 3.71 10.20
C HIS A 31 -5.00 2.40 9.62
N PRO A 32 -5.85 1.38 9.37
CA PRO A 32 -5.42 0.15 8.73
C PRO A 32 -4.96 0.43 7.29
N VAL A 33 -3.90 -0.25 6.87
CA VAL A 33 -3.23 0.03 5.58
C VAL A 33 -3.89 -0.74 4.45
N CYS A 34 -4.01 -0.12 3.27
CA CYS A 34 -4.39 -0.83 2.05
C CYS A 34 -3.19 -1.55 1.44
N THR A 35 -3.40 -2.81 1.05
CA THR A 35 -2.46 -3.59 0.26
C THR A 35 -3.04 -3.81 -1.14
N LYS A 36 -2.29 -4.46 -2.02
CA LYS A 36 -2.74 -4.79 -3.38
C LYS A 36 -4.05 -5.59 -3.41
N ALA A 37 -4.32 -6.39 -2.39
CA ALA A 37 -5.55 -7.17 -2.24
C ALA A 37 -6.74 -6.35 -1.69
N SER A 38 -6.47 -5.16 -1.17
CA SER A 38 -7.50 -4.26 -0.65
C SER A 38 -8.35 -3.65 -1.78
N VAL A 39 -9.54 -3.18 -1.41
CA VAL A 39 -10.47 -2.52 -2.33
C VAL A 39 -11.07 -1.28 -1.67
N PHE A 40 -11.55 -0.34 -2.47
CA PHE A 40 -12.56 0.60 -2.00
C PHE A 40 -13.92 0.02 -2.38
N SER A 41 -14.74 -0.35 -1.39
CA SER A 41 -15.96 -1.13 -1.61
C SER A 41 -17.02 -0.38 -2.42
N LYS A 42 -16.88 0.94 -2.56
CA LYS A 42 -17.81 1.79 -3.29
C LYS A 42 -17.08 2.87 -4.07
N SER A 43 -17.61 3.15 -5.25
CA SER A 43 -17.21 4.22 -6.15
C SER A 43 -18.46 4.89 -6.73
N THR A 44 -18.39 6.17 -7.10
CA THR A 44 -19.56 7.01 -7.46
C THR A 44 -19.23 8.01 -8.57
N GLY A 45 -20.23 8.53 -9.28
CA GLY A 45 -20.10 9.57 -10.31
C GLY A 45 -20.67 9.18 -11.69
N ASP A 46 -20.98 7.90 -11.89
CA ASP A 46 -21.48 7.33 -13.15
C ASP A 46 -22.97 6.93 -13.09
N GLU A 47 -23.70 7.33 -12.05
CA GLU A 47 -25.12 7.00 -11.83
C GLU A 47 -26.06 7.59 -12.89
N ALA A 48 -25.61 8.59 -13.64
CA ALA A 48 -26.36 9.13 -14.79
C ALA A 48 -26.46 8.12 -15.96
N GLY A 49 -25.61 7.10 -15.99
CA GLY A 49 -25.61 6.06 -17.02
C GLY A 49 -26.73 5.04 -16.83
N ARG A 50 -27.76 5.05 -17.68
CA ARG A 50 -28.94 4.17 -17.53
C ARG A 50 -28.67 2.69 -17.85
N LYS A 51 -27.65 2.39 -18.65
CA LYS A 51 -27.31 1.01 -19.07
C LYS A 51 -26.18 0.37 -18.25
N GLY A 52 -25.63 1.09 -17.28
CA GLY A 52 -24.42 0.67 -16.57
C GLY A 52 -23.16 0.72 -17.42
N GLY A 53 -22.04 0.29 -16.83
CA GLY A 53 -20.76 0.16 -17.51
C GLY A 53 -20.76 -0.92 -18.58
N VAL A 54 -19.99 -0.71 -19.66
CA VAL A 54 -19.86 -1.69 -20.75
C VAL A 54 -19.23 -2.98 -20.26
N LEU A 55 -18.25 -2.88 -19.36
CA LEU A 55 -17.57 -4.04 -18.78
C LEU A 55 -18.29 -4.55 -17.53
N SER A 56 -18.73 -3.66 -16.63
CA SER A 56 -19.27 -4.07 -15.34
C SER A 56 -20.78 -4.33 -15.32
N GLY A 57 -21.55 -3.79 -16.28
CA GLY A 57 -23.02 -3.79 -16.25
C GLY A 57 -23.63 -2.98 -15.10
N THR A 58 -22.82 -2.27 -14.31
CA THR A 58 -23.24 -1.53 -13.12
C THR A 58 -22.97 -0.03 -13.24
N THR A 59 -23.76 0.77 -12.52
CA THR A 59 -23.37 2.12 -12.10
C THR A 59 -22.92 2.01 -10.66
N GLN A 60 -21.81 2.63 -10.30
CA GLN A 60 -21.08 2.36 -9.06
C GLN A 60 -20.50 0.93 -9.01
N GLY A 61 -19.54 0.72 -8.12
CA GLY A 61 -19.00 -0.60 -7.82
C GLY A 61 -17.75 -0.47 -6.97
N GLN A 62 -17.01 -1.56 -6.79
CA GLN A 62 -15.74 -1.47 -6.08
C GLN A 62 -14.66 -0.83 -6.97
N ALA A 63 -13.65 -0.26 -6.33
CA ALA A 63 -12.39 0.10 -6.95
C ALA A 63 -11.25 -0.79 -6.47
N GLU A 64 -10.41 -1.23 -7.40
CA GLU A 64 -9.31 -2.18 -7.20
C GLU A 64 -7.98 -1.56 -7.60
N PHE A 65 -6.93 -1.89 -6.88
CA PHE A 65 -5.57 -1.46 -7.22
C PHE A 65 -5.03 -2.28 -8.40
N LEU A 66 -4.38 -1.62 -9.36
CA LEU A 66 -3.68 -2.22 -10.50
C LEU A 66 -2.17 -2.26 -10.29
N THR A 67 -1.58 -1.26 -9.66
CA THR A 67 -0.16 -1.25 -9.29
C THR A 67 0.00 -1.22 -7.78
N ALA A 68 1.17 -1.63 -7.32
CA ALA A 68 1.59 -1.59 -5.93
C ALA A 68 3.13 -1.58 -5.88
N SER A 69 3.69 -1.51 -4.68
CA SER A 69 5.13 -1.58 -4.47
C SER A 69 5.73 -2.92 -4.93
N PRO A 70 6.90 -2.92 -5.61
CA PRO A 70 7.56 -4.16 -6.03
C PRO A 70 8.33 -4.86 -4.89
N ASN A 71 8.61 -4.18 -3.79
CA ASN A 71 9.52 -4.66 -2.74
C ASN A 71 9.04 -4.43 -1.30
N VAL A 72 8.13 -3.48 -1.07
CA VAL A 72 7.56 -3.25 0.26
C VAL A 72 6.30 -4.09 0.40
N LEU A 73 6.33 -5.06 1.31
CA LEU A 73 5.21 -5.94 1.62
C LEU A 73 4.64 -5.61 2.99
N ILE A 74 3.32 -5.65 3.12
CA ILE A 74 2.56 -5.52 4.37
C ILE A 74 1.75 -6.80 4.51
N GLU A 75 2.02 -7.57 5.56
CA GLU A 75 1.40 -8.89 5.78
C GLU A 75 1.61 -9.85 4.61
N GLY A 76 2.75 -9.73 3.92
CA GLY A 76 3.08 -10.53 2.73
C GLY A 76 2.48 -10.01 1.42
N GLU A 77 1.60 -9.00 1.48
CA GLU A 77 0.96 -8.40 0.30
C GLU A 77 1.65 -7.09 -0.11
N PRO A 78 1.82 -6.80 -1.41
CA PRO A 78 2.41 -5.54 -1.86
C PRO A 78 1.71 -4.30 -1.30
N ALA A 79 2.48 -3.38 -0.72
CA ALA A 79 1.97 -2.13 -0.18
C ALA A 79 1.54 -1.18 -1.31
N VAL A 80 0.37 -0.55 -1.16
CA VAL A 80 -0.12 0.48 -2.09
C VAL A 80 0.38 1.85 -1.65
N ARG A 81 0.74 2.69 -2.61
CA ARG A 81 1.32 4.02 -2.41
C ARG A 81 0.47 5.09 -3.10
N ALA A 82 0.73 6.35 -2.78
CA ALA A 82 0.24 7.46 -3.58
C ALA A 82 0.63 7.27 -5.05
N HIS A 83 -0.29 7.58 -5.94
CA HIS A 83 -0.18 7.43 -7.40
C HIS A 83 -0.17 6.00 -7.96
N ASP A 84 -0.34 4.96 -7.13
CA ASP A 84 -0.64 3.63 -7.66
C ASP A 84 -1.98 3.65 -8.40
N LEU A 85 -2.03 2.96 -9.54
CA LEU A 85 -3.18 2.98 -10.43
C LEU A 85 -4.32 2.15 -9.85
N MET A 86 -5.54 2.59 -10.09
CA MET A 86 -6.78 1.91 -9.72
C MET A 86 -7.76 1.87 -10.89
N VAL A 87 -8.64 0.88 -10.88
CA VAL A 87 -9.84 0.84 -11.73
C VAL A 87 -11.08 0.78 -10.86
N SER A 88 -12.11 1.53 -11.25
CA SER A 88 -13.34 1.70 -10.47
C SER A 88 -14.53 1.06 -11.16
N ASN A 89 -15.64 0.95 -10.42
CA ASN A 89 -16.87 0.32 -10.89
C ASN A 89 -16.59 -1.07 -11.49
N ASN A 90 -16.00 -1.96 -10.69
CA ASN A 90 -15.71 -3.35 -11.07
C ASN A 90 -14.93 -3.44 -12.40
N GLN A 91 -13.82 -2.71 -12.48
CA GLN A 91 -12.93 -2.65 -13.64
C GLN A 91 -13.54 -2.00 -14.91
N ASN A 92 -14.58 -1.17 -14.76
CA ASN A 92 -15.20 -0.49 -15.90
C ASN A 92 -14.49 0.80 -16.33
N THR A 93 -13.78 1.48 -15.42
CA THR A 93 -13.12 2.75 -15.75
C THR A 93 -11.71 2.55 -16.29
N GLN A 94 -11.23 3.56 -17.01
CA GLN A 94 -9.80 3.67 -17.29
C GLN A 94 -9.00 3.76 -15.97
N PRO A 95 -7.75 3.27 -15.94
CA PRO A 95 -6.88 3.39 -14.79
C PRO A 95 -6.67 4.85 -14.38
N ALA A 96 -6.88 5.14 -13.10
CA ALA A 96 -6.63 6.46 -12.51
C ALA A 96 -5.78 6.32 -11.23
N PRO A 97 -4.89 7.27 -10.92
CA PRO A 97 -4.02 7.19 -9.76
C PRO A 97 -4.79 7.39 -8.45
N LEU A 98 -4.37 6.66 -7.41
CA LEU A 98 -4.74 6.96 -6.03
C LEU A 98 -4.17 8.34 -5.65
N MET A 99 -5.05 9.31 -5.43
CA MET A 99 -4.67 10.66 -5.00
C MET A 99 -4.71 10.76 -3.48
N GLN A 100 -3.54 10.75 -2.85
CA GLN A 100 -3.36 10.96 -1.41
C GLN A 100 -2.29 12.02 -1.17
N PRO A 101 -2.35 12.73 -0.02
CA PRO A 101 -1.26 13.62 0.38
C PRO A 101 0.04 12.80 0.44
N SER A 102 1.09 13.29 -0.22
CA SER A 102 2.42 12.73 -0.08
C SER A 102 2.89 12.91 1.37
N GLY A 103 3.38 11.83 1.98
CA GLY A 103 4.01 11.88 3.30
C GLY A 103 5.33 12.66 3.27
N THR A 104 5.88 12.94 4.45
CA THR A 104 7.21 13.51 4.58
C THR A 104 8.23 12.61 3.86
N PRO A 105 9.15 13.16 3.05
CA PRO A 105 10.22 12.37 2.47
C PRO A 105 10.97 11.60 3.57
N PRO A 106 11.41 10.36 3.30
CA PRO A 106 12.26 9.66 4.24
C PRO A 106 13.53 10.50 4.48
N GLN A 107 13.92 10.61 5.74
CA GLN A 107 15.22 11.19 6.07
C GLN A 107 16.30 10.30 5.47
N ALA A 108 17.31 10.91 4.85
CA ALA A 108 18.45 10.16 4.37
C ALA A 108 19.13 9.49 5.57
N LEU A 109 19.33 8.19 5.49
CA LEU A 109 20.20 7.49 6.41
C LEU A 109 21.64 7.83 6.00
N LEU A 110 22.29 8.66 6.81
CA LEU A 110 23.73 8.72 6.80
C LEU A 110 24.18 7.48 7.57
N ALA A 111 24.94 6.61 6.91
CA ALA A 111 25.71 5.63 7.66
C ALA A 111 26.71 6.46 8.46
N ASP A 112 26.65 6.36 9.78
CA ASP A 112 27.74 6.86 10.59
C ASP A 112 29.01 6.09 10.20
N GLU A 113 30.16 6.75 10.34
CA GLU A 113 31.44 6.07 10.11
C GLU A 113 31.47 4.81 10.97
N PRO A 114 31.93 3.66 10.45
CA PRO A 114 31.97 2.44 11.24
C PRO A 114 32.75 2.73 12.53
N GLU A 115 32.11 2.56 13.68
CA GLU A 115 32.83 2.61 14.95
C GLU A 115 33.90 1.51 14.90
N ASP A 116 35.15 1.90 15.10
CA ASP A 116 36.26 0.95 15.24
C ASP A 116 35.91 -0.01 16.38
N ALA A 117 35.92 -1.32 16.11
CA ALA A 117 35.71 -2.33 17.14
C ALA A 117 36.66 -2.10 18.31
N ASP A 118 36.14 -2.10 19.55
CA ASP A 118 36.98 -1.95 20.73
C ASP A 118 37.98 -3.11 20.73
N PRO A 119 39.30 -2.89 20.91
CA PRO A 119 40.27 -3.96 21.03
C PRO A 119 39.95 -4.99 22.14
N ASN A 120 39.05 -4.65 23.06
CA ASN A 120 38.56 -5.53 24.13
C ASN A 120 37.29 -6.31 23.76
N ASP A 121 36.67 -6.08 22.60
CA ASP A 121 35.51 -6.85 22.16
C ASP A 121 35.90 -8.29 21.79
N PRO A 122 35.04 -9.28 22.09
CA PRO A 122 35.33 -10.67 21.76
C PRO A 122 35.38 -10.87 20.24
N PRO A 123 36.20 -11.82 19.74
CA PRO A 123 36.52 -11.97 18.31
C PRO A 123 35.33 -12.35 17.40
N ASN A 124 34.14 -12.54 17.97
CA ASN A 124 32.88 -12.88 17.31
C ASN A 124 31.78 -11.81 17.46
N ALA A 125 32.11 -10.61 17.96
CA ALA A 125 31.16 -9.50 18.02
C ALA A 125 31.05 -8.78 16.66
N TYR A 126 29.82 -8.49 16.24
CA TYR A 126 29.53 -7.66 15.06
C TYR A 126 28.68 -6.47 15.50
N ALA A 127 29.17 -5.25 15.26
CA ALA A 127 28.35 -4.05 15.41
C ALA A 127 27.32 -4.02 14.27
N VAL A 128 26.04 -4.18 14.61
CA VAL A 128 24.92 -4.05 13.67
C VAL A 128 24.07 -2.88 14.09
N GLU A 129 24.17 -1.78 13.34
CA GLU A 129 23.25 -0.67 13.49
C GLU A 129 22.02 -0.90 12.61
N VAL A 130 20.85 -1.02 13.24
CA VAL A 130 19.58 -1.10 12.55
C VAL A 130 18.94 0.29 12.57
N ALA A 131 18.92 0.94 11.41
CA ALA A 131 18.15 2.15 11.19
C ALA A 131 16.67 1.92 11.56
N GLY A 132 16.17 2.65 12.57
CA GLY A 132 14.81 2.46 13.09
C GLY A 132 14.66 1.32 14.11
N GLY A 133 15.76 0.80 14.68
CA GLY A 133 15.74 -0.20 15.75
C GLY A 133 15.04 0.26 17.05
N GLU A 134 14.92 1.58 17.26
CA GLU A 134 14.14 2.15 18.36
C GLU A 134 12.64 2.33 18.04
N LEU A 135 12.10 1.54 17.12
CA LEU A 135 10.65 1.49 16.93
C LEU A 135 10.05 0.54 17.98
N PRO A 136 9.20 1.03 18.90
CA PRO A 136 8.67 0.23 20.03
C PRO A 136 7.84 -1.00 19.62
N LEU A 137 7.57 -1.18 18.32
CA LEU A 137 6.81 -2.27 17.72
C LEU A 137 7.67 -3.44 17.22
N VAL A 138 8.99 -3.30 17.08
CA VAL A 138 9.87 -4.39 16.63
C VAL A 138 10.49 -5.08 17.85
N LYS A 139 9.66 -5.83 18.59
CA LYS A 139 10.18 -6.77 19.61
C LYS A 139 10.66 -8.04 18.91
N GLY A 140 11.91 -8.04 18.48
CA GLY A 140 12.60 -9.20 17.95
C GLY A 140 14.10 -9.03 18.10
N GLN A 141 14.65 -9.45 19.23
CA GLN A 141 16.10 -9.56 19.44
C GLN A 141 16.66 -10.56 18.41
N LEU A 142 17.63 -10.14 17.60
CA LEU A 142 18.56 -11.05 16.95
C LEU A 142 19.48 -11.58 18.04
N ALA A 143 19.18 -12.77 18.57
CA ALA A 143 20.10 -13.50 19.44
C ALA A 143 21.18 -14.13 18.55
N GLY A 144 22.43 -13.69 18.70
CA GLY A 144 23.57 -14.44 18.18
C GLY A 144 23.59 -15.82 18.80
N LEU A 145 23.73 -16.86 17.97
CA LEU A 145 24.01 -18.21 18.43
C LEU A 145 25.43 -18.21 19.02
N GLU A 146 25.53 -18.29 20.35
CA GLU A 146 26.78 -18.62 21.02
C GLU A 146 27.27 -19.98 20.50
N PRO A 147 28.55 -20.12 20.09
CA PRO A 147 29.11 -21.41 19.74
C PRO A 147 29.22 -22.27 21.01
N GLU A 148 28.62 -23.47 20.99
CA GLU A 148 28.80 -24.44 22.08
C GLU A 148 30.26 -24.93 22.13
N GLU A 149 30.86 -24.91 23.32
CA GLU A 149 32.20 -25.45 23.63
C GLU A 149 32.26 -26.98 23.60
#